data_AF-A0A5D3DD26-F1
#
_entry.id   AF-A0A5D3DD26-F1
#
_cell.length_a   1.000
_cell.length_b   1.000
_cell.length_c   1.000
_cell.angle_alpha   90.00
_cell.angle_beta   90.00
_cell.angle_gamma   90.00
#
_symmetry.space_group_name_H-M   'P 1'
#
loop_
_entity.id
_entity.type
_entity.pdbx_description
1 polymer ?
#
loop_
_entity_poly.entity_id
_entity_poly.type
_entity_poly.pdbx_seq_one_letter_code
_entity_poly.pdbx_strand_id
1 'polypeptide(L)'
;MLGRNVNQIIWEQFKESFYEKFFSGSLRYAKQQEFLKLEQGDMTVEQYDANFDMLSHFAPNVVRNEAARTDKFVSGLRLKG
;
A
#
# COMPACT_ATOMS: atom_id res chain seq x y z
N MET A 1 27.86 16.28 6.24
CA MET A 1 26.93 15.81 7.30
C MET A 1 26.09 17.01 7.72
N LEU A 2 24.84 17.11 7.26
CA LEU A 2 23.95 18.19 7.66
C LEU A 2 23.40 17.85 9.05
N GLY A 3 23.77 18.66 10.05
CA GLY A 3 23.20 18.59 11.38
C GLY A 3 21.72 18.89 11.33
N ARG A 4 20.89 17.84 11.35
CA ARG A 4 19.44 17.99 11.54
C ARG A 4 19.23 18.49 12.96
N ASN A 5 18.62 19.67 13.07
CA ASN A 5 18.12 20.18 14.33
C ASN A 5 17.10 19.16 14.88
N VAL A 6 17.47 18.47 15.96
CA VAL A 6 16.72 17.35 16.55
C VAL A 6 15.37 17.82 17.14
N ASN A 7 15.15 19.13 17.25
CA ASN A 7 13.98 19.70 17.93
C ASN A 7 12.75 19.93 17.05
N GLN A 8 12.78 19.58 15.75
CA GLN A 8 11.59 19.63 14.88
C GLN A 8 11.62 18.49 13.86
N ILE A 9 11.26 17.28 14.29
CA ILE A 9 10.82 16.25 13.35
C ILE A 9 9.42 16.65 12.89
N ILE A 10 9.27 17.02 11.62
CA ILE A 10 7.94 17.19 11.03
C ILE A 10 7.26 15.81 10.87
N TRP A 11 5.93 15.77 10.96
CA TRP A 11 5.16 14.53 10.93
C TRP A 11 5.51 13.62 9.73
N GLU A 12 5.79 14.20 8.56
CA GLU A 12 6.20 13.46 7.37
C GLU A 12 7.54 12.73 7.56
N GLN A 13 8.54 13.39 8.16
CA GLN A 13 9.84 12.77 8.43
C GLN A 13 9.75 11.62 9.45
N PHE A 14 8.86 11.77 10.44
CA PHE A 14 8.56 10.68 11.37
C PHE A 14 7.96 9.48 10.63
N LYS A 15 6.95 9.71 9.78
CA LYS A 15 6.31 8.64 9.00
C LYS A 15 7.31 7.95 8.08
N GLU A 16 8.15 8.70 7.36
CA GLU A 16 9.20 8.14 6.50
C GLU A 16 10.19 7.28 7.30
N SER A 17 10.71 7.82 8.41
CA SER A 17 11.69 7.11 9.25
C SER A 17 11.09 5.87 9.90
N PHE A 18 9.83 5.95 10.33
CA PHE A 18 9.07 4.82 10.85
C PHE A 18 8.90 3.75 9.76
N TYR A 19 8.45 4.16 8.58
CA TYR A 19 8.22 3.25 7.46
C TYR A 19 9.52 2.54 7.02
N GLU A 20 10.64 3.24 6.98
CA GLU A 20 11.95 2.65 6.68
C GLU A 20 12.45 1.69 7.76
N LYS A 21 12.21 2.01 9.04
CA LYS A 21 12.66 1.18 10.16
C LYS A 21 11.90 -0.14 10.27
N PHE A 22 10.59 -0.12 10.04
CA PHE A 22 9.73 -1.29 10.27
C PHE A 22 9.46 -2.09 8.98
N PHE A 23 9.56 -1.47 7.81
CA PHE A 23 9.34 -2.13 6.53
C PHE A 23 10.63 -2.14 5.71
N SER A 24 11.37 -3.25 5.79
CA SER A 24 12.57 -3.45 4.97
C SER A 24 12.24 -3.35 3.47
N GLY A 25 13.24 -3.00 2.66
CA GLY A 25 13.05 -2.92 1.20
C GLY A 25 12.49 -4.21 0.59
N SER A 26 12.92 -5.38 1.08
CA SER A 26 12.42 -6.68 0.65
C SER A 26 10.96 -6.92 1.07
N LEU A 27 10.58 -6.54 2.30
CA LEU A 27 9.20 -6.66 2.76
C LEU A 27 8.27 -5.75 1.96
N ARG A 28 8.68 -4.49 1.71
CA ARG A 28 7.90 -3.56 0.89
C ARG A 28 7.71 -4.08 -0.53
N TYR A 29 8.77 -4.61 -1.13
CA TYR A 29 8.70 -5.22 -2.44
C TYR A 29 7.75 -6.43 -2.43
N ALA A 30 7.84 -7.32 -1.44
CA ALA A 30 6.93 -8.46 -1.32
C ALA A 30 5.47 -8.01 -1.21
N LYS A 31 5.18 -7.00 -0.37
CA LYS A 31 3.83 -6.43 -0.24
C LYS A 31 3.33 -5.75 -1.51
N GLN A 32 4.20 -5.08 -2.25
CA GLN A 32 3.86 -4.55 -3.57
C GLN A 32 3.50 -5.67 -4.55
N GLN A 33 4.27 -6.77 -4.58
CA GLN A 33 3.96 -7.92 -5.44
C GLN A 33 2.65 -8.61 -5.04
N GLU A 34 2.36 -8.69 -3.74
CA GLU A 34 1.10 -9.18 -3.20
C GLU A 34 -0.07 -8.31 -3.70
N PHE A 35 0.05 -6.99 -3.64
CA PHE A 35 -0.95 -6.06 -4.17
C PHE A 35 -1.20 -6.22 -5.68
N LEU A 36 -0.11 -6.36 -6.47
CA LEU A 36 -0.22 -6.49 -7.91
C LEU A 36 -1.01 -7.74 -8.32
N LYS A 37 -0.87 -8.83 -7.55
CA LYS A 37 -1.53 -10.12 -7.77
C LYS A 37 -2.82 -10.28 -6.98
N LEU A 38 -3.24 -9.25 -6.23
CA LEU A 38 -4.42 -9.33 -5.38
C LEU A 38 -5.69 -9.48 -6.23
N GLU A 39 -6.37 -10.59 -6.02
CA GLU A 39 -7.68 -10.93 -6.55
C GLU A 39 -8.58 -11.31 -5.38
N GLN A 40 -9.90 -11.13 -5.53
CA GLN A 40 -10.87 -11.47 -4.49
C GLN A 40 -10.81 -12.96 -4.15
N GLY A 41 -10.68 -13.83 -5.15
CA GLY A 41 -10.67 -15.28 -4.96
C GLY A 41 -11.90 -15.75 -4.16
N ASP A 42 -11.66 -16.37 -3.02
CA ASP A 42 -12.71 -16.85 -2.08
C ASP A 42 -13.00 -15.87 -0.93
N MET A 43 -12.34 -14.72 -0.89
CA MET A 43 -12.61 -13.69 0.12
C MET A 43 -13.99 -13.08 -0.06
N THR A 44 -14.61 -12.68 1.07
CA THR A 44 -15.74 -11.76 0.98
C THR A 44 -15.27 -10.42 0.40
N VAL A 45 -16.21 -9.62 -0.10
CA VAL A 45 -15.86 -8.29 -0.64
C VAL A 45 -15.23 -7.42 0.44
N GLU A 46 -15.70 -7.52 1.68
CA GLU A 46 -15.17 -6.78 2.83
C GLU A 46 -13.73 -7.20 3.18
N GLN A 47 -13.41 -8.50 3.10
CA GLN A 47 -12.05 -9.00 3.32
C GLN A 47 -11.10 -8.56 2.19
N TYR A 48 -11.58 -8.62 0.96
CA TYR A 48 -10.84 -8.13 -0.21
C TYR A 48 -10.56 -6.63 -0.08
N ASP A 49 -11.56 -5.84 0.31
CA ASP A 49 -11.45 -4.39 0.52
C ASP A 49 -10.42 -4.04 1.60
N ALA A 50 -10.49 -4.69 2.75
CA ALA A 50 -9.51 -4.48 3.82
C ALA A 50 -8.07 -4.82 3.39
N ASN A 51 -7.89 -5.91 2.64
CA ASN A 51 -6.58 -6.30 2.10
C ASN A 51 -6.11 -5.33 1.01
N PHE A 52 -7.02 -4.89 0.14
CA PHE A 52 -6.73 -3.93 -0.91
C PHE A 52 -6.25 -2.61 -0.31
N ASP A 53 -6.96 -2.07 0.67
CA ASP A 53 -6.60 -0.83 1.34
C ASP A 53 -5.24 -0.91 2.02
N MET A 54 -4.99 -1.98 2.78
CA MET A 54 -3.69 -2.19 3.44
C MET A 54 -2.54 -2.30 2.44
N LEU A 55 -2.72 -3.09 1.38
CA LEU A 55 -1.67 -3.37 0.40
C LEU A 55 -1.44 -2.19 -0.57
N SER A 56 -2.45 -1.35 -0.80
CA SER A 56 -2.36 -0.16 -1.67
C SER A 56 -1.27 0.81 -1.20
N HIS A 57 -1.01 0.89 0.12
CA HIS A 57 0.05 1.70 0.71
C HIS A 57 1.46 1.31 0.24
N PHE A 58 1.65 0.08 -0.24
CA PHE A 58 2.94 -0.40 -0.76
C PHE A 58 3.08 -0.20 -2.28
N ALA A 59 2.03 0.27 -2.95
CA ALA A 59 2.00 0.44 -4.40
C ALA A 59 1.38 1.79 -4.83
N PRO A 60 1.86 2.94 -4.32
CA PRO A 60 1.26 4.25 -4.60
C PRO A 60 1.24 4.58 -6.11
N ASN A 61 2.18 4.05 -6.89
CA ASN A 61 2.23 4.22 -8.34
C ASN A 61 1.08 3.52 -9.07
N VAL A 62 0.53 2.46 -8.50
CA VAL A 62 -0.59 1.68 -9.08
C VAL A 62 -1.92 2.36 -8.77
N VAL A 63 -2.07 2.91 -7.55
CA VAL A 63 -3.27 3.62 -7.08
C VAL A 63 -3.09 5.15 -7.10
N ARG A 64 -2.37 5.66 -8.10
CA ARG A 64 -1.94 7.07 -8.20
C ARG A 64 -3.06 8.11 -8.15
N ASN A 65 -4.27 7.72 -8.51
CA ASN A 65 -5.48 8.53 -8.43
C ASN A 65 -6.70 7.62 -8.23
N GLU A 66 -7.85 8.22 -7.98
CA GLU A 66 -9.09 7.49 -7.70
C GLU A 66 -9.49 6.59 -8.86
N ALA A 67 -9.42 7.07 -10.11
CA ALA A 67 -9.73 6.26 -11.28
C ALA A 67 -8.86 4.99 -11.36
N ALA A 68 -7.53 5.12 -11.22
CA ALA A 68 -6.62 3.98 -11.22
C ALA A 68 -6.84 3.04 -10.04
N ARG A 69 -7.23 3.58 -8.87
CA ARG A 69 -7.59 2.78 -7.69
C ARG A 69 -8.85 1.97 -7.96
N THR A 70 -9.90 2.60 -8.50
CA THR A 70 -11.15 1.94 -8.88
C THR A 70 -10.91 0.87 -9.94
N ASP A 71 -10.17 1.18 -11.00
CA ASP A 71 -9.84 0.22 -12.06
C ASP A 71 -9.11 -1.00 -11.49
N LYS A 72 -8.12 -0.77 -10.61
CA LYS A 72 -7.38 -1.86 -9.97
C LYS A 72 -8.28 -2.68 -9.05
N PHE A 73 -9.15 -2.05 -8.25
CA PHE A 73 -10.09 -2.74 -7.37
C PHE A 73 -11.05 -3.62 -8.16
N VAL A 74 -11.70 -3.06 -9.19
CA VAL A 74 -12.66 -3.78 -10.03
C VAL A 74 -11.97 -4.91 -10.80
N SER A 75 -10.72 -4.72 -11.26
CA SER A 75 -9.98 -5.76 -11.99
C SER A 75 -9.71 -7.02 -11.17
N GLY A 76 -9.67 -6.91 -9.84
CA GLY A 76 -9.46 -8.05 -8.95
C GLY A 76 -10.77 -8.63 -8.38
N LEU A 77 -11.93 -8.02 -8.61
CA LEU A 77 -13.21 -8.53 -8.12
C LEU A 77 -13.63 -9.80 -8.86
N ARG A 78 -14.14 -10.78 -8.13
CA ARG A 78 -14.76 -11.96 -8.72
C ARG A 78 -16.16 -11.60 -9.18
N LEU A 79 -16.40 -11.59 -10.49
CA LEU A 79 -17.76 -11.50 -11.02
C LEU A 79 -18.54 -12.73 -10.54
N LYS A 80 -19.63 -12.51 -9.79
CA LYS A 80 -20.58 -13.59 -9.51
C LYS A 80 -21.23 -13.99 -10.84
N GLY A 81 -20.81 -15.14 -11.38
CA GLY A 81 -21.55 -15.84 -12.43
C GLY A 81 -22.82 -16.47 -11.89
#